data_AF-Q801I0-F1
#
_entry.id   AF-Q801I0-F1
#
_cell.length_a   1.000
_cell.length_b   1.000
_cell.length_c   1.000
_cell.angle_alpha   90.00
_cell.angle_beta   90.00
_cell.angle_gamma   90.00
#
_symmetry.space_group_name_H-M   'P 1'
#
loop_
_entity.id
_entity.type
_entity.pdbx_description
1 polymer ?
#
loop_
_entity_poly.entity_id
_entity_poly.type
_entity_poly.pdbx_seq_one_letter_code
_entity_poly.pdbx_strand_id
1 'polypeptide(L)'
;DNVTVMLKGRKATVKGPRGVLKREFNHINLELSLLGKNKKKLRVEKWWGNRKELATVRTICSHVMNMMKGVTLGFRYKMRSVYAHFPINVVVQDTGKLVEIRNFLGEKYTRRVQMRPGVTCALSTNQKDELILEGNDIELVSNSAALIQQATTVKNKDIRKFLDGIYV
;
A
#
# COMPACT_ATOMS: atom_id res chain seq x y z
N ASP A 1 -11.09 8.09 19.16
CA ASP A 1 -11.64 9.45 19.06
C ASP A 1 -10.75 10.47 18.32
N ASN A 2 -9.56 10.10 17.81
CA ASN A 2 -8.63 11.02 17.13
C ASN A 2 -8.78 11.09 15.59
N VAL A 3 -9.93 10.67 15.04
CA VAL A 3 -10.15 10.62 13.59
C VAL A 3 -11.40 11.40 13.25
N THR A 4 -11.28 12.33 12.31
CA THR A 4 -12.41 13.09 11.76
C THR A 4 -12.68 12.63 10.33
N VAL A 5 -13.92 12.27 10.05
CA VAL A 5 -14.38 11.86 8.71
C VAL A 5 -15.30 12.95 8.18
N MET A 6 -15.00 13.42 6.97
CA MET A 6 -15.83 14.35 6.23
C MET A 6 -16.29 13.66 4.95
N LEU A 7 -17.59 13.72 4.68
CA LEU A 7 -18.20 13.23 3.46
C LEU A 7 -18.76 14.43 2.68
N LYS A 8 -18.39 14.55 1.40
CA LYS A 8 -19.01 15.50 0.47
C LYS A 8 -19.43 14.75 -0.79
N GLY A 9 -20.73 14.47 -0.90
CA GLY A 9 -21.25 13.52 -1.89
C GLY A 9 -20.60 12.15 -1.72
N ARG A 10 -19.98 11.64 -2.79
CA ARG A 10 -19.26 10.35 -2.79
C ARG A 10 -17.75 10.47 -2.54
N LYS A 11 -17.29 11.62 -2.03
CA LYS A 11 -15.88 11.85 -1.65
C LYS A 11 -15.72 11.72 -0.15
N ALA A 12 -14.89 10.77 0.29
CA ALA A 12 -14.54 10.56 1.68
C ALA A 12 -13.17 11.18 1.99
N THR A 13 -13.13 12.07 2.98
CA THR A 13 -11.89 12.63 3.51
C THR A 13 -11.74 12.21 4.96
N VAL A 14 -10.64 11.53 5.28
CA VAL A 14 -10.34 11.05 6.63
C VAL A 14 -9.10 11.80 7.11
N LYS A 15 -9.20 12.49 8.25
CA LYS A 15 -8.09 13.17 8.89
C LYS A 15 -7.78 12.52 10.23
N GLY A 16 -6.50 12.34 10.52
CA GLY A 16 -6.01 11.83 11.80
C GLY A 16 -4.64 12.44 12.13
N PRO A 17 -3.99 11.97 13.20
CA PRO A 17 -2.72 12.52 13.68
C PRO A 17 -1.58 12.42 12.65
N ARG A 18 -1.55 11.35 11.83
CA ARG A 18 -0.49 11.14 10.82
C ARG A 18 -0.70 11.90 9.51
N GLY A 19 -1.87 12.52 9.32
CA GLY A 19 -2.19 13.26 8.11
C GLY A 19 -3.62 13.10 7.61
N VAL A 20 -3.81 13.38 6.32
CA VAL A 20 -5.12 13.42 5.66
C VAL A 20 -5.12 12.52 4.44
N LEU A 21 -6.12 11.64 4.34
CA LEU A 21 -6.37 10.81 3.17
C LEU A 21 -7.69 11.23 2.52
N LYS A 22 -7.70 11.27 1.18
CA LYS A 22 -8.86 11.62 0.36
C LYS A 22 -9.12 10.52 -0.65
N ARG A 23 -10.37 10.09 -0.80
CA ARG A 23 -10.76 9.07 -1.77
C ARG A 23 -12.14 9.35 -2.35
N GLU A 24 -12.31 9.08 -3.63
CA GLU A 24 -13.55 9.32 -4.36
C GLU A 24 -14.18 8.01 -4.83
N PHE A 25 -15.50 7.86 -4.65
CA PHE A 25 -16.26 6.67 -5.02
C PHE A 25 -17.30 6.96 -6.11
N ASN A 26 -17.02 7.90 -7.02
CA ASN A 26 -17.98 8.34 -8.05
C ASN A 26 -18.36 7.26 -9.08
N HIS A 27 -17.54 6.22 -9.22
CA HIS A 27 -17.75 5.12 -10.17
C HIS A 27 -18.92 4.20 -9.77
N ILE A 28 -19.43 4.30 -8.54
CA ILE A 28 -20.57 3.51 -8.07
C ILE A 28 -21.65 4.48 -7.57
N ASN A 29 -22.91 4.19 -7.91
CA ASN A 29 -24.06 4.92 -7.38
C ASN A 29 -24.44 4.34 -6.02
N LEU A 30 -24.00 5.00 -4.94
CA LEU A 30 -24.29 4.66 -3.55
C LEU A 30 -24.43 5.92 -2.70
N GLU A 31 -25.04 5.75 -1.53
CA GLU A 31 -25.26 6.80 -0.55
C GLU A 31 -24.31 6.61 0.63
N LEU A 32 -23.56 7.67 0.97
CA LEU A 32 -22.67 7.71 2.11
C LEU A 32 -23.19 8.71 3.14
N SER A 33 -23.49 8.24 4.34
CA SER A 33 -24.00 9.08 5.42
C SER A 33 -23.22 8.85 6.73
N LEU A 34 -23.04 9.92 7.50
CA LEU A 34 -22.52 9.85 8.86
C LEU A 34 -23.69 9.86 9.84
N LEU A 35 -23.79 8.82 10.66
CA LEU A 35 -24.87 8.63 11.62
C LEU A 35 -24.47 8.99 13.05
N GLY A 36 -25.49 9.37 13.81
CA GLY A 36 -25.44 9.62 15.25
C GLY A 36 -25.08 11.07 15.58
N LYS A 37 -25.44 11.49 16.80
CA LYS A 37 -25.19 12.85 17.31
C LYS A 37 -23.72 13.28 17.18
N ASN A 38 -22.79 12.32 17.32
CA ASN A 38 -21.35 12.55 17.24
C ASN A 38 -20.72 12.05 15.93
N LYS A 39 -21.51 11.72 14.90
CA LYS A 39 -21.03 11.24 13.58
C LYS A 39 -20.00 10.09 13.65
N LYS A 40 -20.14 9.21 14.64
CA LYS A 40 -19.18 8.12 14.91
C LYS A 40 -19.37 6.89 14.01
N LYS A 41 -20.51 6.77 13.33
CA LYS A 41 -20.82 5.61 12.47
C LYS A 41 -20.92 6.06 11.02
N LEU A 42 -20.16 5.40 10.14
CA LEU A 42 -20.33 5.53 8.70
C LEU A 42 -21.41 4.53 8.26
N ARG A 43 -22.41 5.00 7.53
CA ARG A 43 -23.40 4.19 6.85
C ARG A 43 -23.20 4.30 5.35
N VAL A 44 -23.19 3.14 4.72
CA VAL A 44 -23.05 2.98 3.27
C VAL A 44 -24.30 2.23 2.81
N GLU A 45 -25.14 2.89 2.02
CA GLU A 45 -26.41 2.34 1.55
C GLU A 45 -26.44 2.30 0.02
N LYS A 46 -27.07 1.24 -0.49
CA LYS A 46 -27.32 1.05 -1.92
C LYS A 46 -28.77 0.63 -2.08
N TRP A 47 -29.54 1.50 -2.73
CA TRP A 47 -30.94 1.22 -3.09
C TRP A 47 -30.99 0.28 -4.29
N TRP A 48 -31.87 -0.73 -4.21
CA TRP A 48 -32.10 -1.74 -5.28
C TRP A 48 -30.81 -2.33 -5.88
N GLY A 49 -29.87 -2.72 -5.01
CA GLY A 49 -28.56 -3.21 -5.45
C GLY A 49 -28.60 -4.62 -6.04
N ASN A 50 -27.99 -4.80 -7.21
CA ASN A 50 -27.70 -6.13 -7.76
C ASN A 50 -26.62 -6.86 -6.94
N ARG A 51 -26.49 -8.18 -7.08
CA ARG A 51 -25.48 -9.00 -6.35
C ARG A 51 -24.06 -8.42 -6.43
N LYS A 52 -23.65 -7.94 -7.61
CA LYS A 52 -22.33 -7.29 -7.82
C LYS A 52 -22.22 -5.97 -7.06
N GLU A 53 -23.28 -5.16 -7.03
CA GLU A 53 -23.29 -3.87 -6.36
C GLU A 53 -23.33 -4.03 -4.83
N LEU A 54 -24.04 -5.04 -4.32
CA LEU A 54 -24.06 -5.33 -2.89
C LEU A 54 -22.65 -5.67 -2.35
N ALA A 55 -21.84 -6.36 -3.14
CA ALA A 55 -20.44 -6.63 -2.79
C ALA A 55 -19.62 -5.33 -2.66
N THR A 56 -19.89 -4.32 -3.50
CA THR A 56 -19.16 -3.04 -3.46
C THR A 56 -19.39 -2.26 -2.16
N VAL A 57 -20.56 -2.39 -1.53
CA VAL A 57 -20.86 -1.75 -0.24
C VAL A 57 -19.84 -2.17 0.81
N ARG A 58 -19.55 -3.48 0.90
CA ARG A 58 -18.56 -4.00 1.84
C ARG A 58 -17.14 -3.54 1.50
N THR A 59 -16.79 -3.51 0.22
CA THR A 59 -15.49 -3.03 -0.25
C THR A 59 -15.24 -1.58 0.15
N ILE A 60 -16.24 -0.70 0.02
CA ILE A 60 -16.12 0.71 0.41
C ILE A 60 -15.96 0.85 1.92
N CYS A 61 -16.72 0.09 2.71
CA CYS A 61 -16.54 0.05 4.16
C CYS A 61 -15.10 -0.35 4.53
N SER A 62 -14.54 -1.37 3.86
CA SER A 62 -13.15 -1.79 4.06
C SER A 62 -12.15 -0.71 3.67
N HIS A 63 -12.33 -0.01 2.53
CA HIS A 63 -11.46 1.10 2.14
C HIS A 63 -11.45 2.21 3.20
N VAL A 64 -12.61 2.63 3.68
CA VAL A 64 -12.67 3.70 4.70
C VAL A 64 -12.07 3.24 6.03
N MET A 65 -12.29 1.99 6.42
CA MET A 65 -11.66 1.41 7.62
C MET A 65 -10.13 1.39 7.51
N ASN A 66 -9.60 1.05 6.33
CA ASN A 66 -8.16 1.09 6.07
C ASN A 66 -7.63 2.53 6.10
N MET A 67 -8.35 3.50 5.53
CA MET A 67 -7.99 4.92 5.64
C MET A 67 -7.91 5.37 7.10
N MET A 68 -8.88 4.98 7.94
CA MET A 68 -8.90 5.28 9.39
C MET A 68 -7.69 4.69 10.13
N LYS A 69 -7.34 3.43 9.84
CA LYS A 69 -6.14 2.78 10.40
C LYS A 69 -4.86 3.47 9.93
N GLY A 70 -4.81 3.85 8.67
CA GLY A 70 -3.67 4.52 8.05
C GLY A 70 -3.35 5.88 8.67
N VAL A 71 -4.36 6.71 8.92
CA VAL A 71 -4.14 8.02 9.55
C VAL A 71 -3.88 7.97 11.06
N THR A 72 -4.18 6.86 11.72
CA THR A 72 -3.96 6.69 13.17
C THR A 72 -2.64 5.99 13.46
N LEU A 73 -2.43 4.81 12.89
CA LEU A 73 -1.28 3.95 13.16
C LEU A 73 -0.24 4.02 12.03
N GLY A 74 -0.71 4.11 10.78
CA GLY A 74 0.12 3.94 9.58
C GLY A 74 0.28 2.48 9.19
N PHE A 75 0.81 2.24 7.99
CA PHE A 75 1.11 0.91 7.47
C PHE A 75 2.62 0.75 7.27
N ARG A 76 3.13 -0.40 7.70
CA ARG A 76 4.53 -0.80 7.53
C ARG A 76 4.58 -2.18 6.89
N TYR A 77 5.28 -2.29 5.77
CA TYR A 77 5.57 -3.55 5.09
C TYR A 77 7.05 -3.84 5.27
N LYS A 78 7.38 -5.07 5.66
CA LYS A 78 8.76 -5.53 5.88
C LYS A 78 9.10 -6.49 4.77
N MET A 79 9.81 -6.01 3.75
CA MET A 79 10.25 -6.85 2.65
C MET A 79 11.61 -7.48 2.95
N ARG A 80 11.83 -8.73 2.54
CA ARG A 80 13.12 -9.42 2.66
C ARG A 80 13.68 -9.77 1.30
N SER A 81 14.95 -9.45 1.08
CA SER A 81 15.70 -9.94 -0.08
C SER A 81 16.25 -11.33 0.21
N VAL A 82 15.85 -12.29 -0.62
CA VAL A 82 16.27 -13.69 -0.56
C VAL A 82 17.15 -13.96 -1.78
N TYR A 83 18.30 -14.59 -1.55
CA TYR A 83 19.23 -14.99 -2.60
C TYR A 83 19.97 -16.27 -2.20
N ALA A 84 20.35 -17.07 -3.20
CA ALA A 84 21.11 -18.30 -2.98
C ALA A 84 22.62 -18.10 -3.19
N HIS A 85 23.00 -17.42 -4.27
CA HIS A 85 24.39 -17.39 -4.73
C HIS A 85 24.94 -15.99 -4.96
N PHE A 86 24.17 -15.11 -5.61
CA PHE A 86 24.57 -13.73 -5.86
C PHE A 86 23.90 -12.80 -4.84
N PRO A 87 24.66 -12.08 -3.99
CA PRO A 87 24.07 -11.17 -3.02
C PRO A 87 23.38 -9.99 -3.72
N ILE A 88 22.12 -9.74 -3.35
CA ILE A 88 21.32 -8.65 -3.92
C ILE A 88 21.62 -7.37 -3.14
N ASN A 89 22.09 -6.33 -3.83
CA ASN A 89 22.38 -5.04 -3.21
C ASN A 89 21.19 -4.09 -3.41
N VAL A 90 20.50 -3.75 -2.33
CA VAL A 90 19.38 -2.80 -2.33
C VAL A 90 19.88 -1.46 -1.78
N VAL A 91 19.78 -0.41 -2.59
CA VAL A 91 20.18 0.95 -2.20
C VAL A 91 18.95 1.86 -2.28
N VAL A 92 18.70 2.59 -1.20
CA VAL A 92 17.62 3.57 -1.16
C VAL A 92 18.20 4.96 -1.44
N GLN A 93 17.63 5.65 -2.42
CA GLN A 93 18.01 7.01 -2.85
C GLN A 93 16.82 7.97 -2.75
N ASP A 94 17.10 9.25 -3.00
CA ASP A 94 16.10 10.33 -3.04
C ASP A 94 15.21 10.35 -1.78
N THR A 95 15.84 10.35 -0.60
CA THR A 95 15.15 10.41 0.70
C THR A 95 14.08 9.32 0.92
N GLY A 96 14.29 8.13 0.35
CA GLY A 96 13.35 7.01 0.51
C GLY A 96 12.34 6.84 -0.64
N LYS A 97 12.46 7.62 -1.72
CA LYS A 97 11.51 7.59 -2.85
C LYS A 97 11.97 6.72 -4.02
N LEU A 98 13.26 6.45 -4.15
CA LEU A 98 13.81 5.61 -5.22
C LEU A 98 14.53 4.41 -4.59
N VAL A 99 14.21 3.22 -5.06
CA VAL A 99 14.92 1.99 -4.69
C VAL A 99 15.70 1.50 -5.90
N GLU A 100 17.01 1.38 -5.76
CA GLU A 100 17.89 0.76 -6.74
C GLU A 100 18.25 -0.66 -6.29
N ILE A 101 18.02 -1.63 -7.16
CA ILE A 101 18.34 -3.04 -6.94
C ILE A 101 19.46 -3.40 -7.91
N ARG A 102 20.59 -3.85 -7.37
CA ARG A 102 21.80 -4.19 -8.11
C ARG A 102 22.14 -5.66 -7.89
N ASN A 103 22.86 -6.25 -8.86
CA ASN A 103 23.39 -7.61 -8.79
C ASN A 103 22.33 -8.72 -8.65
N PHE A 104 21.09 -8.46 -9.08
CA PHE A 104 20.04 -9.47 -9.10
C PHE A 104 20.41 -10.59 -10.08
N LEU A 105 20.52 -11.84 -9.62
CA LEU A 105 21.01 -12.98 -10.40
C LEU A 105 22.37 -12.77 -11.10
N GLY A 106 23.22 -11.85 -10.58
CA GLY A 106 24.49 -11.51 -11.20
C GLY A 106 24.39 -10.57 -12.41
N GLU A 107 23.23 -9.94 -12.63
CA GLU A 107 23.06 -8.93 -13.67
C GLU A 107 23.88 -7.66 -13.38
N LYS A 108 24.54 -7.12 -14.41
CA LYS A 108 25.22 -5.81 -14.34
C LYS A 108 24.23 -4.63 -14.42
N TYR A 109 22.99 -4.87 -14.84
CA TYR A 109 21.96 -3.86 -14.95
C TYR A 109 21.39 -3.49 -13.57
N THR A 110 21.19 -2.19 -13.34
CA THR A 110 20.57 -1.69 -12.11
C THR A 110 19.08 -1.49 -12.34
N ARG A 111 18.25 -2.20 -11.58
CA ARG A 111 16.79 -2.07 -11.64
C ARG A 111 16.36 -0.93 -10.71
N ARG A 112 15.66 0.07 -11.23
CA ARG A 112 15.19 1.24 -10.48
C ARG A 112 13.68 1.19 -10.31
N VAL A 113 13.22 1.37 -9.08
CA VAL A 113 11.78 1.40 -8.76
C VAL A 113 11.48 2.71 -8.03
N GLN A 114 10.58 3.49 -8.60
CA GLN A 114 10.09 4.72 -7.98
C GLN A 114 8.88 4.42 -7.10
N MET A 115 8.92 4.92 -5.86
CA MET A 115 7.86 4.73 -4.89
C MET A 115 6.65 5.62 -5.19
N ARG A 116 5.48 5.18 -4.74
CA ARG A 116 4.25 5.96 -4.82
C ARG A 116 4.31 7.17 -3.87
N PRO A 117 3.59 8.26 -4.17
CA PRO A 117 3.63 9.46 -3.35
C PRO A 117 3.18 9.18 -1.92
N GLY A 118 3.93 9.72 -0.94
CA GLY A 118 3.63 9.53 0.49
C GLY A 118 4.06 8.18 1.07
N VAL A 119 4.79 7.36 0.30
CA VAL A 119 5.45 6.13 0.76
C VAL A 119 6.94 6.37 0.85
N THR A 120 7.54 5.98 1.98
CA THR A 120 8.98 6.07 2.22
C THR A 120 9.56 4.68 2.41
N CYS A 121 10.72 4.43 1.80
CA CYS A 121 11.50 3.22 1.99
C CYS A 121 12.71 3.49 2.90
N ALA A 122 13.04 2.53 3.74
CA ALA A 122 14.25 2.54 4.56
C ALA A 122 14.82 1.12 4.67
N LEU A 123 16.15 1.01 4.72
CA LEU A 123 16.81 -0.25 5.07
C LEU A 123 16.70 -0.45 6.58
N SER A 124 16.39 -1.68 7.00
CA SER A 124 16.31 -2.03 8.42
C SER A 124 17.70 -1.97 9.05
N THR A 125 17.83 -1.31 10.21
CA THR A 125 19.06 -1.33 11.02
C THR A 125 19.18 -2.62 11.83
N ASN A 126 18.05 -3.29 12.08
CA ASN A 126 17.97 -4.40 13.02
C ASN A 126 18.21 -5.75 12.34
N GLN A 127 17.88 -5.85 11.06
CA GLN A 127 18.01 -7.07 10.29
C GLN A 127 18.64 -6.76 8.94
N LYS A 128 19.70 -7.51 8.62
CA LYS A 128 20.33 -7.46 7.30
C LYS A 128 19.32 -7.93 6.24
N ASP A 129 19.40 -7.36 5.05
CA ASP A 129 18.62 -7.78 3.88
C ASP A 129 17.09 -7.59 4.06
N GLU A 130 16.69 -6.66 4.95
CA GLU A 130 15.30 -6.24 5.16
C GLU A 130 15.08 -4.78 4.70
N LEU A 131 14.09 -4.58 3.84
CA LEU A 131 13.63 -3.28 3.35
C LEU A 131 12.25 -2.96 3.96
N ILE A 132 12.15 -1.83 4.63
CA ILE A 132 10.92 -1.39 5.29
C ILE A 132 10.25 -0.33 4.41
N LEU A 133 9.00 -0.55 4.04
CA LEU A 133 8.15 0.43 3.38
C LEU A 133 7.13 0.96 4.37
N GLU A 134 7.05 2.27 4.51
CA GLU A 134 6.11 2.95 5.40
C GLU A 134 5.25 3.95 4.64
N GLY A 135 3.98 4.05 5.02
CA GLY A 135 3.07 5.04 4.47
C GLY A 135 1.73 5.05 5.19
N ASN A 136 0.92 6.07 4.89
CA ASN A 136 -0.41 6.20 5.49
C ASN A 136 -1.49 5.47 4.67
N ASP A 137 -1.30 5.29 3.36
CA ASP A 137 -2.26 4.58 2.49
C ASP A 137 -1.78 3.17 2.18
N ILE A 138 -2.56 2.16 2.59
CA ILE A 138 -2.24 0.75 2.36
C ILE A 138 -2.11 0.40 0.88
N GLU A 139 -2.88 1.05 0.00
CA GLU A 139 -2.87 0.73 -1.42
C GLU A 139 -1.60 1.23 -2.10
N LEU A 140 -1.16 2.44 -1.73
CA LEU A 140 0.09 2.99 -2.25
C LEU A 140 1.30 2.24 -1.71
N VAL A 141 1.29 1.85 -0.43
CA VAL A 141 2.34 1.02 0.17
C VAL A 141 2.40 -0.35 -0.50
N SER A 142 1.26 -1.02 -0.63
CA SER A 142 1.16 -2.35 -1.25
C SER A 142 1.55 -2.30 -2.75
N ASN A 143 1.12 -1.28 -3.49
CA ASN A 143 1.52 -1.09 -4.89
C ASN A 143 3.03 -0.88 -5.02
N SER A 144 3.63 -0.09 -4.14
CA SER A 144 5.08 0.13 -4.12
C SER A 144 5.85 -1.17 -3.84
N ALA A 145 5.39 -1.96 -2.87
CA ALA A 145 5.97 -3.28 -2.59
C ALA A 145 5.81 -4.24 -3.77
N ALA A 146 4.66 -4.25 -4.43
CA ALA A 146 4.41 -5.07 -5.63
C ALA A 146 5.33 -4.68 -6.79
N LEU A 147 5.59 -3.38 -7.01
CA LEU A 147 6.53 -2.91 -8.04
C LEU A 147 7.96 -3.39 -7.78
N ILE A 148 8.40 -3.41 -6.52
CA ILE A 148 9.70 -3.96 -6.12
C ILE A 148 9.75 -5.45 -6.44
N GLN A 149 8.72 -6.20 -6.01
CA GLN A 149 8.66 -7.64 -6.25
C GLN A 149 8.66 -7.96 -7.75
N GLN A 150 7.81 -7.27 -8.54
CA GLN A 150 7.75 -7.41 -10.00
C GLN A 150 9.07 -7.04 -10.68
N ALA A 151 9.77 -6.04 -10.17
CA ALA A 151 11.10 -5.70 -10.65
C ALA A 151 12.13 -6.79 -10.33
N THR A 152 11.87 -7.71 -9.41
CA THR A 152 12.76 -8.84 -9.06
C THR A 152 12.22 -10.20 -9.48
N THR A 153 11.23 -10.27 -10.37
CA THR A 153 10.77 -11.58 -10.87
C THR A 153 11.78 -12.17 -11.84
N VAL A 154 12.19 -13.41 -11.58
CA VAL A 154 13.00 -14.21 -12.50
C VAL A 154 12.17 -14.57 -13.74
N LYS A 155 12.73 -14.33 -14.94
CA LYS A 155 12.13 -14.69 -16.22
C LYS A 155 12.97 -15.75 -16.92
N ASN A 156 12.34 -16.59 -17.74
CA ASN A 156 13.00 -17.60 -18.58
C ASN A 156 13.88 -18.61 -17.82
N LYS A 157 13.59 -18.84 -16.54
CA LYS A 157 14.19 -19.90 -15.69
C LYS A 157 13.10 -20.58 -14.89
N ASP A 158 13.39 -21.76 -14.36
CA ASP A 158 12.46 -22.48 -13.48
C ASP A 158 12.31 -21.75 -12.12
N ILE A 159 11.13 -21.19 -11.89
CA ILE A 159 10.76 -20.46 -10.68
C ILE A 159 10.73 -21.34 -9.42
N ARG A 160 10.71 -22.67 -9.58
CA ARG A 160 10.76 -23.61 -8.44
C ARG A 160 12.19 -23.81 -7.93
N LYS A 161 13.18 -23.52 -8.78
CA LYS A 161 14.61 -23.65 -8.45
C LYS A 161 15.25 -22.30 -8.13
N PHE A 162 14.86 -21.25 -8.85
CA PHE A 162 15.35 -19.89 -8.65
C PHE A 162 14.34 -19.10 -7.83
N LEU A 163 14.54 -19.11 -6.50
CA LEU A 163 13.70 -18.40 -5.52
C LEU A 163 14.28 -17.02 -5.15
N ASP A 164 15.32 -16.56 -5.85
CA ASP A 164 15.93 -15.25 -5.64
C ASP A 164 14.92 -14.13 -5.94
N GLY A 165 14.78 -13.18 -5.02
CA GLY A 165 13.79 -12.11 -5.15
C GLY A 165 13.64 -11.28 -3.88
N ILE A 166 12.83 -10.22 -3.96
CA ILE A 166 12.43 -9.42 -2.80
C ILE A 166 10.95 -9.65 -2.54
N TYR A 167 10.61 -10.13 -1.35
CA TYR A 167 9.26 -10.55 -0.96
C TYR A 167 8.76 -9.74 0.22
N VAL A 168 7.44 -9.55 0.31
CA VAL A 168 6.73 -8.93 1.45
C VAL A 168 6.56 -9.92 2.58
#